data_AF-A0A9D7D251-F1
#
_entry.id   AF-A0A9D7D251-F1
#
_cell.length_a   1.000
_cell.length_b   1.000
_cell.length_c   1.000
_cell.angle_alpha   90.00
_cell.angle_beta   90.00
_cell.angle_gamma   90.00
#
_symmetry.space_group_name_H-M   'P 1'
#
loop_
_entity.id
_entity.type
_entity.pdbx_description
1 polymer ?
#
loop_
_entity_poly.entity_id
_entity_poly.type
_entity_poly.pdbx_seq_one_letter_code
_entity_poly.pdbx_strand_id
1 'polypeptide(L)'
;MTSEDDTSHGDATTEVSRARRVRFVTAACLSIALAIVLYAALRVGQVLVVREPDPATALYDAHVGYFWRILTAGYGAGLLAPICFFVVEAAPLRAARAVAPAVALSASVLLLQSIFAP
;
A
#
# COMPACT_ATOMS: atom_id res chain seq x y z
N MET A 1 -5.75 -33.58 -39.73
CA MET A 1 -4.37 -33.28 -39.31
C MET A 1 -4.19 -31.77 -39.41
N THR A 2 -4.88 -31.01 -38.53
CA THR A 2 -4.95 -29.53 -38.50
C THR A 2 -5.66 -29.10 -37.20
N SER A 3 -5.08 -29.41 -36.03
CA SER A 3 -5.70 -29.07 -34.73
C SER A 3 -4.68 -28.75 -33.62
N GLU A 4 -3.44 -28.38 -33.97
CA GLU A 4 -2.38 -28.05 -32.99
C GLU A 4 -2.04 -26.55 -32.93
N ASP A 5 -2.55 -25.73 -33.85
CA ASP A 5 -2.21 -24.29 -33.90
C ASP A 5 -3.12 -23.41 -33.01
N ASP A 6 -4.35 -23.83 -32.71
CA ASP A 6 -5.31 -23.01 -31.96
C ASP A 6 -5.03 -22.95 -30.45
N THR A 7 -4.28 -23.91 -29.90
CA THR A 7 -3.94 -23.96 -28.47
C THR A 7 -2.82 -22.98 -28.09
N SER A 8 -1.92 -22.68 -29.02
CA SER A 8 -0.74 -21.82 -28.80
C SER A 8 -1.12 -20.35 -28.58
N HIS A 9 -2.12 -19.83 -29.31
CA HIS A 9 -2.55 -18.43 -29.20
C HIS A 9 -3.34 -18.15 -27.90
N GLY A 10 -4.11 -19.11 -27.42
CA GLY A 10 -4.86 -19.00 -26.17
C GLY A 10 -3.94 -18.85 -24.95
N ASP A 11 -2.88 -19.67 -24.88
CA ASP A 11 -2.00 -19.72 -23.71
C ASP A 11 -1.24 -18.41 -23.50
N ALA A 12 -0.66 -17.84 -24.57
CA ALA A 12 0.14 -16.61 -24.49
C ALA A 12 -0.65 -15.39 -23.97
N THR A 13 -1.93 -15.26 -24.34
CA THR A 13 -2.77 -14.13 -23.87
C THR A 13 -3.10 -14.25 -22.38
N THR A 14 -3.31 -15.46 -21.88
CA THR A 14 -3.60 -15.69 -20.46
C THR A 14 -2.39 -15.43 -19.59
N GLU A 15 -1.20 -15.84 -20.02
CA GLU A 15 0.05 -15.59 -19.29
C GLU A 15 0.37 -14.11 -19.16
N VAL A 16 0.24 -13.34 -20.26
CA VAL A 16 0.45 -11.89 -20.25
C VAL A 16 -0.55 -11.20 -19.32
N SER A 17 -1.83 -11.60 -19.37
CA SER A 17 -2.86 -11.04 -18.49
C SER A 17 -2.58 -11.33 -17.01
N ARG A 18 -2.10 -12.55 -16.69
CA ARG A 18 -1.77 -12.98 -15.34
C ARG A 18 -0.55 -12.24 -14.81
N ALA A 19 0.50 -12.13 -15.61
CA ALA A 19 1.71 -11.37 -15.26
C ALA A 19 1.38 -9.91 -14.95
N ARG A 20 0.52 -9.28 -15.78
CA ARG A 20 0.08 -7.89 -15.56
C ARG A 20 -0.74 -7.74 -14.28
N ARG A 21 -1.66 -8.67 -14.01
CA ARG A 21 -2.42 -8.70 -12.75
C ARG A 21 -1.52 -8.83 -11.53
N VAL A 22 -0.54 -9.74 -11.56
CA VAL A 22 0.41 -9.93 -10.45
C VAL A 22 1.21 -8.66 -10.18
N ARG A 23 1.70 -8.00 -11.24
CA ARG A 23 2.43 -6.71 -11.10
C ARG A 23 1.54 -5.63 -10.49
N PHE A 24 0.30 -5.51 -10.96
CA PHE A 24 -0.65 -4.54 -10.44
C PHE A 24 -0.95 -4.77 -8.96
N VAL A 25 -1.25 -6.01 -8.57
CA VAL A 25 -1.53 -6.38 -7.17
C VAL A 25 -0.30 -6.12 -6.29
N THR A 26 0.90 -6.48 -6.76
CA THR A 26 2.16 -6.24 -6.02
C THR A 26 2.38 -4.74 -5.80
N ALA A 27 2.17 -3.92 -6.84
CA ALA A 27 2.30 -2.48 -6.75
C ALA A 27 1.29 -1.87 -5.77
N ALA A 28 0.04 -2.32 -5.80
CA ALA A 28 -1.00 -1.89 -4.87
C ALA A 28 -0.66 -2.26 -3.42
N CYS A 29 -0.18 -3.48 -3.17
CA CYS A 29 0.23 -3.89 -1.82
C CYS A 29 1.39 -3.03 -1.30
N LEU A 30 2.39 -2.76 -2.13
CA LEU A 30 3.53 -1.92 -1.75
C LEU A 30 3.11 -0.46 -1.51
N SER A 31 2.23 0.10 -2.34
CA SER A 31 1.79 1.48 -2.17
C SER A 31 0.96 1.67 -0.90
N ILE A 32 0.10 0.71 -0.57
CA ILE A 32 -0.66 0.69 0.69
C ILE A 32 0.29 0.59 1.89
N ALA A 33 1.24 -0.35 1.87
CA ALA A 33 2.22 -0.52 2.94
C ALA A 33 3.03 0.78 3.16
N LEU A 34 3.51 1.39 2.09
CA LEU A 34 4.28 2.63 2.16
C LEU A 34 3.44 3.81 2.66
N ALA A 35 2.18 3.90 2.25
CA ALA A 35 1.26 4.93 2.74
C ALA A 35 1.01 4.83 4.24
N ILE A 36 0.88 3.60 4.78
CA ILE A 36 0.74 3.35 6.21
C ILE A 36 1.99 3.84 6.96
N VAL A 37 3.18 3.46 6.49
CA VAL A 37 4.45 3.87 7.12
C VAL A 37 4.60 5.39 7.10
N LEU A 38 4.30 6.03 5.96
CA LEU A 38 4.37 7.48 5.83
C LEU A 38 3.38 8.19 6.75
N TYR A 39 2.13 7.71 6.81
CA TYR A 39 1.10 8.27 7.69
C TYR A 39 1.52 8.18 9.17
N ALA A 40 2.01 7.02 9.59
CA ALA A 40 2.47 6.82 10.95
C ALA A 40 3.68 7.70 11.29
N ALA A 41 4.65 7.84 10.37
CA ALA A 41 5.79 8.72 10.55
C ALA A 41 5.37 10.19 10.70
N LEU A 42 4.43 10.65 9.86
CA LEU A 42 3.86 12.00 9.97
C LEU A 42 3.16 12.19 11.31
N ARG A 43 2.42 11.19 11.80
CA ARG A 43 1.70 11.30 13.06
C ARG A 43 2.63 11.33 14.26
N VAL A 44 3.65 10.48 14.29
CA VAL A 44 4.70 10.52 15.33
C VAL A 44 5.42 11.87 15.30
N GLY A 45 5.79 12.36 14.10
CA GLY A 45 6.39 13.68 13.94
C GLY A 45 5.48 14.81 14.46
N GLN A 46 4.19 14.75 14.15
CA GLN A 46 3.21 15.71 14.65
C GLN A 46 3.14 15.69 16.18
N VAL A 47 3.08 14.52 16.82
CA VAL A 47 3.04 14.40 18.29
C VAL A 47 4.32 14.94 18.95
N LEU A 48 5.47 14.76 18.31
CA LEU A 48 6.75 15.24 18.84
C LEU A 48 6.95 16.76 18.68
N VAL A 49 6.45 17.36 17.60
CA VAL A 49 6.66 18.78 17.27
C VAL A 49 5.50 19.67 17.76
N VAL A 50 4.26 19.20 17.57
CA VAL A 50 3.03 19.93 17.87
C VAL A 50 2.31 19.20 19.00
N ARG A 51 2.50 19.65 20.24
CA ARG A 51 1.80 19.11 21.43
C ARG A 51 0.34 19.57 21.52
N GLU A 52 -0.34 19.73 20.39
CA GLU A 52 -1.76 20.08 20.39
C GLU A 52 -2.61 18.80 20.51
N PRO A 53 -3.74 18.84 21.26
CA PRO A 53 -4.70 17.74 21.29
C PRO A 53 -5.13 17.39 19.87
N ASP A 54 -5.25 16.09 19.53
CA ASP A 54 -5.69 15.69 18.20
C ASP A 54 -7.07 16.30 17.92
N PRO A 55 -7.22 17.25 16.97
CA PRO A 55 -8.49 17.94 16.75
C PRO A 55 -9.59 16.96 16.35
N ALA A 56 -9.20 15.81 15.77
CA ALA A 56 -10.08 14.70 15.46
C ALA A 56 -10.70 14.02 16.70
N THR A 57 -10.06 14.11 17.87
CA THR A 57 -10.61 13.60 19.15
C THR A 57 -11.14 14.72 20.05
N ALA A 58 -10.69 15.96 19.86
CA ALA A 58 -11.10 17.09 20.68
C ALA A 58 -12.40 17.77 20.18
N LEU A 59 -12.67 17.73 18.88
CA LEU A 59 -13.87 18.34 18.26
C LEU A 59 -14.83 17.34 17.62
N TYR A 60 -14.39 16.11 17.34
CA TYR A 60 -15.16 15.12 16.59
C TYR A 60 -15.27 13.78 17.33
N ASP A 61 -16.34 13.06 17.02
CA ASP A 61 -16.54 11.67 17.44
C ASP A 61 -15.40 10.78 16.89
N ALA A 62 -14.96 9.78 17.65
CA ALA A 62 -13.86 8.88 17.30
C ALA A 62 -14.05 8.23 15.90
N HIS A 63 -15.30 8.02 15.50
CA HIS A 63 -15.68 7.52 14.18
C HIS A 63 -15.27 8.44 13.02
N VAL A 64 -15.39 9.75 13.22
CA VAL A 64 -15.02 10.75 12.20
C VAL A 64 -13.51 10.84 12.08
N GLY A 65 -12.78 10.75 13.20
CA GLY A 65 -11.33 10.63 13.19
C GLY A 65 -10.88 9.43 12.34
N TYR A 66 -11.43 8.24 12.59
CA TYR A 66 -11.10 7.04 11.81
C TYR A 66 -11.39 7.19 10.31
N PHE A 67 -12.51 7.81 9.94
CA PHE A 67 -12.85 8.10 8.54
C PHE A 67 -11.76 8.92 7.84
N TRP A 68 -11.31 10.00 8.47
CA TRP A 68 -10.24 10.84 7.90
C TRP A 68 -8.91 10.09 7.80
N ARG A 69 -8.56 9.26 8.80
CA ARG A 69 -7.33 8.44 8.77
C ARG A 69 -7.31 7.49 7.57
N ILE A 70 -8.42 6.80 7.29
CA ILE A 70 -8.55 5.95 6.09
C ILE A 70 -8.42 6.78 4.82
N LEU A 71 -9.10 7.92 4.76
CA LEU A 71 -9.14 8.74 3.54
C LEU A 71 -7.76 9.30 3.19
N THR A 72 -6.99 9.73 4.20
CA THR A 72 -5.59 10.14 4.04
C THR A 72 -4.68 8.98 3.62
N ALA A 73 -4.82 7.81 4.26
CA ALA A 73 -4.03 6.64 3.88
C ALA A 73 -4.34 6.19 2.44
N GLY A 74 -5.61 6.20 2.05
CA GLY A 74 -6.05 5.89 0.68
C GLY A 74 -5.52 6.89 -0.34
N TYR A 75 -5.56 8.19 -0.01
CA TYR A 75 -4.97 9.24 -0.85
C TYR A 75 -3.45 9.06 -1.02
N GLY A 76 -2.73 8.79 0.06
CA GLY A 76 -1.29 8.50 0.03
C GLY A 76 -0.97 7.25 -0.79
N ALA A 77 -1.76 6.17 -0.63
CA ALA A 77 -1.60 4.96 -1.41
C ALA A 77 -1.85 5.20 -2.90
N GLY A 78 -2.82 6.05 -3.24
CA GLY A 78 -3.10 6.48 -4.61
C GLY A 78 -1.96 7.28 -5.24
N LEU A 79 -1.36 8.20 -4.49
CA LEU A 79 -0.18 8.96 -4.95
C LEU A 79 1.05 8.07 -5.16
N LEU A 80 1.23 7.06 -4.31
CA LEU A 80 2.39 6.16 -4.36
C LEU A 80 2.21 5.02 -5.38
N ALA A 81 0.97 4.68 -5.74
CA ALA A 81 0.65 3.60 -6.67
C ALA A 81 1.42 3.67 -8.02
N PRO A 82 1.49 4.79 -8.75
CA PRO A 82 2.24 4.85 -10.00
C PRO A 82 3.74 4.62 -9.79
N ILE A 83 4.32 5.16 -8.71
CA ILE A 83 5.74 4.99 -8.37
C ILE A 83 6.02 3.50 -8.08
N CYS A 84 5.20 2.87 -7.24
CA CYS A 84 5.31 1.45 -6.93
C CYS A 84 5.11 0.58 -8.17
N PHE A 85 4.24 0.97 -9.10
CA PHE A 85 4.04 0.26 -10.36
C PHE A 85 5.31 0.25 -11.22
N PHE A 86 5.93 1.42 -11.43
CA PHE A 86 7.20 1.50 -12.17
C PHE A 86 8.34 0.72 -11.49
N VAL A 87 8.40 0.75 -10.16
CA VAL A 87 9.39 -0.04 -9.39
C VAL A 87 9.17 -1.55 -9.57
N VAL A 88 7.92 -2.00 -9.54
CA VAL A 88 7.55 -3.40 -9.78
C VAL A 88 7.87 -3.82 -11.22
N GLU A 89 7.67 -2.92 -12.18
CA GLU A 89 7.98 -3.18 -13.59
C GLU A 89 9.49 -3.33 -13.82
N ALA A 90 10.30 -2.49 -13.18
CA ALA A 90 11.77 -2.56 -13.27
C ALA A 90 12.37 -3.80 -12.58
N ALA A 91 11.78 -4.26 -11.47
CA ALA A 91 12.33 -5.38 -10.68
C ALA A 91 11.25 -6.24 -9.99
N PRO A 92 10.47 -7.04 -10.75
CA PRO A 92 9.28 -7.72 -10.25
C PRO A 92 9.57 -8.74 -9.14
N LEU A 93 10.67 -9.51 -9.27
CA LEU A 93 11.05 -10.51 -8.26
C LEU A 93 11.49 -9.88 -6.95
N ARG A 94 12.22 -8.75 -7.01
CA ARG A 94 12.64 -8.01 -5.81
C ARG A 94 11.44 -7.36 -5.13
N ALA A 95 10.55 -6.76 -5.92
CA ALA A 95 9.34 -6.13 -5.40
C ALA A 95 8.42 -7.14 -4.71
N ALA A 96 8.20 -8.33 -5.30
CA ALA A 96 7.40 -9.39 -4.68
C ALA A 96 7.98 -9.86 -3.33
N ARG A 97 9.31 -10.02 -3.25
CA ARG A 97 10.00 -10.37 -1.99
C ARG A 97 9.92 -9.26 -0.95
N ALA A 98 9.81 -8.00 -1.37
CA ALA A 98 9.70 -6.85 -0.48
C ALA A 98 8.29 -6.69 0.12
N VAL A 99 7.25 -7.33 -0.43
CA VAL A 99 5.87 -7.21 0.09
C VAL A 99 5.77 -7.72 1.52
N ALA A 100 6.25 -8.93 1.79
CA ALA A 100 6.17 -9.52 3.13
C ALA A 100 6.86 -8.66 4.22
N PRO A 101 8.13 -8.22 4.07
CA PRO A 101 8.75 -7.34 5.05
C PRO A 101 8.10 -5.95 5.09
N ALA A 102 7.60 -5.42 3.98
CA ALA A 102 6.87 -4.14 3.97
C ALA A 102 5.57 -4.21 4.79
N VAL A 103 4.83 -5.31 4.69
CA VAL A 103 3.62 -5.55 5.50
C VAL A 103 3.98 -5.70 6.98
N ALA A 104 5.01 -6.48 7.30
CA ALA A 104 5.48 -6.65 8.67
C ALA A 104 5.94 -5.32 9.30
N LEU A 105 6.67 -4.51 8.53
CA LEU A 105 7.10 -3.18 8.94
C LEU A 105 5.89 -2.26 9.16
N SER A 106 4.93 -2.25 8.24
CA SER A 106 3.71 -1.45 8.35
C SER A 106 2.91 -1.81 9.60
N ALA A 107 2.74 -3.10 9.88
CA ALA A 107 2.07 -3.57 11.08
C ALA A 107 2.82 -3.17 12.36
N SER A 108 4.15 -3.30 12.35
CA SER A 108 5.00 -2.93 13.49
C SER A 108 4.93 -1.43 13.79
N VAL A 109 4.97 -0.60 12.75
CA VAL A 109 4.89 0.86 12.85
C VAL A 109 3.49 1.29 13.28
N LEU A 110 2.42 0.66 12.78
CA LEU A 110 1.05 0.90 13.25
C LEU A 110 0.87 0.56 14.73
N LEU A 111 1.44 -0.56 15.18
CA LEU A 111 1.41 -0.97 16.58
C LEU A 111 2.18 0.01 17.45
N LEU A 112 3.34 0.48 16.98
CA LEU A 112 4.10 1.51 17.68
C LEU A 112 3.31 2.81 17.75
N GLN A 113 2.71 3.24 16.65
CA GLN A 113 1.86 4.43 16.59
C GLN A 113 0.68 4.33 17.56
N SER A 114 0.00 3.18 17.67
CA SER A 114 -1.15 3.05 18.59
C SER A 114 -0.76 3.14 20.06
N ILE A 115 0.48 2.78 20.42
CA ILE A 115 1.00 2.90 21.78
C ILE A 115 1.41 4.35 22.08
N PHE A 116 2.14 4.99 21.17
CA PHE A 116 2.76 6.31 21.41
C PHE A 116 1.89 7.50 20.98
N ALA A 117 0.92 7.29 20.10
CA ALA A 117 0.09 8.31 19.47
C ALA A 117 -1.31 7.77 19.12
N PRO A 118 -2.13 7.41 20.14
CA PRO A 118 -3.51 6.92 19.93
C PRO A 118 -4.43 7.94 19.21
#